data_AF-A0A957EVV4-F1
#
_entry.id   AF-A0A957EVV4-F1
#
_cell.length_a   1.000
_cell.length_b   1.000
_cell.length_c   1.000
_cell.angle_alpha   90.00
_cell.angle_beta   90.00
_cell.angle_gamma   90.00
#
_symmetry.space_group_name_H-M   'P 1'
#
loop_
_entity.id
_entity.type
_entity.pdbx_description
1 polymer ?
#
loop_
_entity_poly.entity_id
_entity_poly.type
_entity_poly.pdbx_seq_one_letter_code
_entity_poly.pdbx_strand_id
1 'polypeptide(L)' 'PEWEPVHRILFTNGILGIENVGGDIDKVTGKRCTFSFFPWRWTRGDGCIIRLVAILDPSGDYRIESGN' A
#
# COMPACT_ATOMS: atom_id res chain seq x y z
N PRO A 1 27.50 -6.94 -0.05
CA PRO A 1 26.03 -7.00 -0.24
C PRO A 1 25.59 -5.73 -0.99
N GLU A 2 24.53 -5.80 -1.78
CA GLU A 2 23.95 -4.59 -2.39
C GLU A 2 23.28 -3.72 -1.31
N TRP A 3 23.44 -2.40 -1.41
CA TRP A 3 22.76 -1.43 -0.56
C TRP A 3 21.31 -1.23 -1.05
N GLU A 4 20.34 -1.33 -0.14
CA GLU A 4 18.90 -1.13 -0.34
C GLU A 4 18.38 -1.64 -1.71
N PRO A 5 18.55 -2.94 -2.00
CA PRO A 5 18.25 -3.49 -3.32
C PRO A 5 16.76 -3.36 -3.67
N VAL A 6 15.86 -3.51 -2.68
CA VAL A 6 14.42 -3.40 -2.89
C VAL A 6 14.01 -1.98 -3.27
N HIS A 7 14.48 -0.96 -2.54
CA HIS A 7 14.16 0.44 -2.89
C HIS A 7 14.71 0.80 -4.27
N ARG A 8 15.96 0.44 -4.57
CA ARG A 8 16.56 0.73 -5.88
C ARG A 8 15.77 0.11 -7.04
N ILE A 9 15.36 -1.14 -6.91
CA ILE A 9 14.63 -1.84 -7.96
C ILE A 9 13.21 -1.28 -8.09
N LEU A 10 12.45 -1.19 -7.00
CA LEU A 10 11.04 -0.78 -7.06
C LEU A 10 10.87 0.70 -7.37
N PHE A 11 11.61 1.58 -6.69
CA PHE A 11 11.37 3.02 -6.78
C PHE A 11 11.83 3.59 -8.13
N THR A 12 12.90 3.04 -8.71
CA THR A 12 13.33 3.40 -10.08
C THR A 12 12.29 3.01 -11.13
N ASN A 13 11.43 2.02 -10.84
CA ASN A 13 10.29 1.63 -11.68
C ASN A 13 8.98 2.35 -11.31
N GLY A 14 9.03 3.36 -10.43
CA GLY A 14 7.84 4.10 -9.98
C GLY A 14 6.90 3.29 -9.08
N ILE A 15 7.36 2.14 -8.57
CA ILE A 15 6.61 1.31 -7.62
C ILE A 15 6.99 1.74 -6.21
N LEU A 16 6.02 2.21 -5.43
CA LEU A 16 6.24 2.63 -4.05
C LEU A 16 6.25 1.45 -3.06
N GLY A 17 6.79 1.70 -1.87
CA GLY A 17 6.77 0.77 -0.74
C GLY A 17 5.83 1.25 0.37
N ILE A 18 5.28 0.30 1.12
CA ILE A 18 4.64 0.56 2.41
C ILE A 18 5.41 -0.25 3.44
N GLU A 19 5.97 0.45 4.43
CA GLU A 19 6.87 -0.14 5.43
C GLU A 19 6.20 -0.20 6.80
N ASN A 20 6.73 -1.06 7.67
CA ASN A 20 6.24 -1.29 9.03
C ASN A 20 4.73 -1.63 9.10
N VAL A 21 4.22 -2.36 8.10
CA VAL A 21 2.84 -2.84 8.09
C VAL A 21 2.65 -3.85 9.22
N GLY A 22 1.73 -3.56 10.13
CA GLY A 22 1.36 -4.41 11.24
C GLY A 22 -0.12 -4.31 11.57
N GLY A 23 -0.47 -4.50 12.85
CA GLY A 23 -1.85 -4.50 13.31
C GLY A 23 -2.56 -5.80 12.96
N ASP A 24 -3.58 -5.73 12.10
CA ASP A 24 -4.44 -6.85 11.76
C ASP A 24 -3.98 -7.65 10.51
N ILE A 25 -2.72 -7.51 10.11
CA ILE A 25 -2.19 -8.13 8.87
C ILE A 25 -2.38 -9.66 8.87
N ASP A 26 -2.20 -10.30 10.01
CA ASP A 26 -2.37 -11.75 10.16
C ASP A 26 -3.79 -12.22 9.84
N LYS A 27 -4.80 -11.35 10.03
CA LYS A 27 -6.20 -11.68 9.72
C LYS A 27 -6.44 -11.80 8.20
N VAL A 28 -5.56 -11.21 7.38
CA VAL A 28 -5.69 -11.17 5.92
C VAL A 28 -4.57 -11.90 5.17
N THR A 29 -3.57 -12.45 5.87
CA THR A 29 -2.53 -13.30 5.28
C THR A 29 -3.15 -14.47 4.50
N GLY A 30 -2.71 -14.65 3.26
CA GLY A 30 -3.21 -15.69 2.35
C GLY A 30 -4.61 -15.43 1.75
N LYS A 31 -5.24 -14.28 2.07
CA LYS A 31 -6.53 -13.89 1.49
C LYS A 31 -6.33 -12.86 0.39
N ARG A 32 -7.17 -12.93 -0.65
CA ARG A 32 -7.31 -11.83 -1.61
C ARG A 32 -8.06 -10.69 -0.92
N CYS A 33 -7.47 -9.50 -0.93
CA CYS A 33 -8.09 -8.28 -0.41
C CYS A 33 -7.67 -7.09 -1.27
N THR A 34 -8.44 -6.00 -1.17
CA THR A 34 -8.08 -4.71 -1.73
C THR A 34 -7.45 -3.86 -0.64
N PHE A 35 -6.19 -3.46 -0.83
CA PHE A 35 -5.54 -2.50 0.06
C PHE A 35 -5.86 -1.08 -0.38
N SER A 36 -6.37 -0.27 0.55
CA SER A 36 -6.63 1.16 0.35
C SER A 36 -5.81 1.96 1.36
N PHE A 37 -5.19 3.03 0.88
CA PHE A 37 -4.43 3.97 1.69
C PHE A 37 -4.45 5.35 1.05
N PHE A 38 -4.30 6.39 1.87
CA PHE A 38 -4.45 7.78 1.45
C PHE A 38 -3.28 8.59 2.03
N PRO A 39 -2.17 8.71 1.29
CA PRO A 39 -1.02 9.48 1.76
C PRO A 39 -1.35 10.97 1.81
N TRP A 40 -0.67 11.69 2.70
CA TRP A 40 -0.73 13.14 2.70
C TRP A 40 -0.16 13.69 1.41
N ARG A 41 -0.75 14.78 0.91
CA ARG A 41 -0.16 15.55 -0.18
C ARG A 41 1.01 16.39 0.33
N TRP A 42 2.11 15.73 0.71
CA TRP A 42 3.32 16.38 1.17
C TRP A 42 4.15 16.82 -0.03
N THR A 43 4.11 18.12 -0.33
CA THR A 43 4.84 18.68 -1.46
C THR A 43 6.35 18.49 -1.25
N ARG A 44 7.00 17.78 -2.18
CA ARG A 44 8.42 17.37 -2.12
C ARG A 44 8.78 16.41 -0.96
N GLY A 45 7.79 15.76 -0.36
CA GLY A 45 8.02 14.68 0.59
C GLY A 45 8.51 13.41 -0.09
N ASP A 46 9.28 12.61 0.64
CA ASP A 46 9.79 11.29 0.24
C ASP A 46 8.91 10.13 0.74
N GLY A 47 8.12 10.35 1.81
CA GLY A 47 7.14 9.40 2.33
C GLY A 47 6.27 10.03 3.42
N CYS A 48 5.17 9.39 3.80
CA CYS A 48 4.34 9.86 4.91
C CYS A 48 3.67 8.70 5.64
N ILE A 49 3.21 8.97 6.87
CA ILE A 49 2.40 8.01 7.60
C ILE A 49 1.04 7.86 6.93
N ILE A 50 0.60 6.61 6.80
CA ILE A 50 -0.71 6.25 6.24
C ILE A 50 -1.51 5.42 7.24
N ARG A 51 -2.83 5.43 7.05
CA ARG A 51 -3.69 4.36 7.55
C ARG A 51 -3.93 3.39 6.41
N LEU A 52 -3.33 2.19 6.51
CA LEU A 52 -3.56 1.11 5.55
C LEU A 52 -4.81 0.32 5.97
N VAL A 53 -5.73 0.14 5.04
CA VAL A 53 -6.97 -0.62 5.24
C VAL A 53 -6.99 -1.79 4.27
N ALA A 54 -7.26 -2.99 4.78
CA ALA A 54 -7.55 -4.16 3.97
C ALA A 54 -9.07 -4.36 3.87
N ILE A 55 -9.60 -4.40 2.66
CA ILE A 55 -11.03 -4.60 2.38
C ILE A 55 -11.19 -6.01 1.82
N LEU A 56 -11.96 -6.84 2.53
CA LEU A 56 -12.32 -8.19 2.07
C LEU A 56 -13.64 -8.12 1.34
N ASP A 57 -13.61 -8.43 0.06
CA ASP A 57 -14.80 -8.61 -0.75
C ASP A 57 -14.70 -9.96 -1.48
N PRO A 58 -15.42 -10.99 -1.01
CA PRO A 58 -15.43 -12.30 -1.65
C PRO A 58 -15.97 -12.29 -3.08
N SER A 59 -16.80 -11.32 -3.46
CA SER A 59 -17.32 -11.21 -4.83
C SER A 59 -16.26 -10.69 -5.80
N GLY A 60 -15.33 -9.86 -5.32
CA GLY A 60 -14.31 -9.20 -6.13
C GLY A 60 -14.83 -7.99 -6.90
N ASP A 61 -16.06 -7.57 -6.63
CA ASP A 61 -16.74 -6.45 -7.30
C ASP A 61 -16.47 -5.10 -6.63
N TYR A 62 -15.83 -5.08 -5.45
CA TYR A 62 -15.49 -3.86 -4.74
C TYR A 62 -14.59 -2.97 -5.59
N ARG A 63 -15.15 -1.83 -5.99
CA ARG A 63 -14.50 -0.78 -6.76
C ARG A 63 -14.76 0.53 -6.02
N ILE A 64 -13.72 1.31 -5.78
CA ILE A 64 -13.91 2.72 -5.41
C ILE A 64 -14.43 3.41 -6.68
N GLU A 65 -15.66 3.91 -6.63
CA GLU A 65 -16.27 4.62 -7.75
C GLU A 65 -15.47 5.87 -8.11
N SER A 66 -15.62 6.34 -9.35
CA SER A 66 -15.06 7.64 -9.74
C SER A 66 -15.62 8.73 -8.84
N GLY A 67 -14.73 9.51 -8.22
CA GLY A 67 -15.13 10.70 -7.46
C GLY A 67 -15.77 11.76 -8.37
N ASN A 68 -16.45 12.72 -7.75
CA ASN A 68 -17.10 13.86 -8.41
C ASN A 68 -16.12 14.75 -9.18
#